data_AF-A0A1C5LH40-F1
#
_entry.id   AF-A0A1C5LH40-F1
#
_cell.length_a   1.000
_cell.length_b   1.000
_cell.length_c   1.000
_cell.angle_alpha   90.00
_cell.angle_beta   90.00
_cell.angle_gamma   90.00
#
_symmetry.space_group_name_H-M   'P 1'
#
loop_
_entity.id
_entity.type
_entity.pdbx_description
1 polymer ?
#
loop_
_entity_poly.entity_id
_entity_poly.type
_entity_poly.pdbx_seq_one_letter_code
_entity_poly.pdbx_strand_id
1 'polypeptide(L)'
;MKKLTHIIKIGAFALLTSLSVAACIDGNDWETISGNRLFGTTSFSVEPAAITAEAKWDATPNTEYYIIEASREQMDDNMPMGSASGSIVYGEDQSIKKSPYTLTGLLGETTYYLRIKSVASGKESRWIYLEDGTFETSKEEILGIIPSENITEETILITWEAGLEVTHFIIKAGIDAPITKEITSEEVAAGQKLIEGLLPGTEYTFSIYNGEIKRGETTAMTVMPEMVDFTSVTPTKTSVSLVWDPEAIQTGSTTVSHYAWCEGDRTPSVSDHYTSLTAEQISQGQLSFDGLEPSTTYTVALMRGTYVRALTTFTTAKGIPSGYTRVVVTNKEEWNTAISSNTGKVAMLIPSGTTLDITSATAIIPNTITSLLIWGADESEEKAAIQPDIRLKGLSFADGGVYETIEFYNLYLHHDKNDNNFVVYHQNNNATIQNLILESCKVDKIRGIFRFKNATGSCNNCIINNCLIENIGSYGLFATAEAKGTWIFNNVVLTNSTINESGIDLLQKGPLLKTQQDQSISFEINQCTIYGLAYTIINSGNKPLTLNISNTLFGGFQSGQAVKGYEDGTTVNSSENVYTVSDSPFQSNALGECLTITGADLFNAPATTDGDFTVKIDTYKTYGDQRWNK
;
A
#
# COMPACT_ATOMS: atom_id res chain seq x y z
N MET A 1 -55.39 -31.18 -18.92
CA MET A 1 -54.18 -31.36 -18.06
C MET A 1 -53.86 -30.00 -17.45
N LYS A 2 -53.94 -29.67 -16.15
CA LYS A 2 -54.17 -30.34 -14.85
C LYS A 2 -55.31 -29.56 -14.13
N LYS A 3 -56.40 -30.21 -13.72
CA LYS A 3 -56.84 -30.55 -12.32
C LYS A 3 -57.41 -29.36 -11.51
N LEU A 4 -58.74 -29.36 -11.26
CA LEU A 4 -59.45 -29.57 -9.96
C LEU A 4 -59.29 -28.36 -8.99
N THR A 5 -60.30 -27.76 -8.34
CA THR A 5 -61.47 -28.33 -7.64
C THR A 5 -62.46 -27.23 -7.19
N HIS A 6 -63.69 -27.68 -6.91
CA HIS A 6 -64.95 -26.99 -6.51
C HIS A 6 -65.01 -26.45 -5.06
N ILE A 7 -65.99 -25.58 -4.76
CA ILE A 7 -66.97 -25.57 -3.60
C ILE A 7 -67.58 -24.15 -3.49
N ILE A 8 -68.80 -23.90 -3.99
CA ILE A 8 -70.13 -23.99 -3.32
C ILE A 8 -70.28 -23.06 -2.09
N LYS A 9 -71.15 -22.04 -2.22
CA LYS A 9 -72.33 -21.87 -1.34
C LYS A 9 -73.42 -21.05 -2.02
N ILE A 10 -74.62 -21.64 -2.00
CA ILE A 10 -75.89 -21.33 -2.65
C ILE A 10 -76.83 -20.68 -1.63
N GLY A 11 -77.82 -19.90 -2.10
CA GLY A 11 -79.13 -19.76 -1.45
C GLY A 11 -79.65 -18.32 -1.53
N ALA A 12 -80.26 -17.84 -2.62
CA ALA A 12 -81.58 -18.18 -3.19
C ALA A 12 -82.78 -17.89 -2.25
N PHE A 13 -83.48 -16.80 -2.58
CA PHE A 13 -84.94 -16.64 -2.58
C PHE A 13 -85.74 -16.95 -1.30
N ALA A 14 -86.33 -15.92 -0.70
CA ALA A 14 -87.61 -16.04 -0.01
C ALA A 14 -88.42 -14.74 -0.15
N LEU A 15 -89.50 -14.88 -0.92
CA LEU A 15 -90.64 -13.99 -1.06
C LEU A 15 -91.24 -13.64 0.31
N LEU A 16 -91.46 -12.36 0.64
CA LEU A 16 -92.55 -11.98 1.53
C LEU A 16 -93.21 -10.68 1.06
N THR A 17 -94.53 -10.78 0.97
CA THR A 17 -95.50 -9.90 0.37
C THR A 17 -95.90 -8.72 1.25
N SER A 18 -96.27 -7.63 0.55
CA SER A 18 -97.31 -6.63 0.87
C SER A 18 -97.17 -5.77 2.12
N LEU A 19 -96.98 -4.46 1.90
CA LEU A 19 -97.74 -3.39 2.55
C LEU A 19 -97.55 -2.09 1.74
N SER A 20 -98.63 -1.67 1.07
CA SER A 20 -98.75 -0.34 0.48
C SER A 20 -99.59 0.54 1.41
N VAL A 21 -98.98 1.60 1.94
CA VAL A 21 -99.63 2.86 2.31
C VAL A 21 -98.64 4.01 2.13
N ALA A 22 -99.14 5.10 1.56
CA ALA A 22 -98.41 6.26 1.06
C ALA A 22 -97.89 7.21 2.17
N ALA A 23 -96.82 7.96 1.83
CA ALA A 23 -96.37 9.27 2.36
C ALA A 23 -94.84 9.33 2.15
N CYS A 24 -94.17 10.36 1.62
CA CYS A 24 -94.53 11.68 1.15
C CYS A 24 -93.71 11.93 -0.13
N ILE A 25 -94.31 12.65 -1.08
CA ILE A 25 -93.53 13.48 -2.00
C ILE A 25 -93.01 14.60 -1.10
N ASP A 26 -91.77 14.52 -0.63
CA ASP A 26 -91.10 15.71 -0.15
C ASP A 26 -90.62 16.44 -1.41
N GLY A 27 -91.46 17.37 -1.86
CA GLY A 27 -91.05 18.37 -2.81
C GLY A 27 -89.87 19.07 -2.20
N ASN A 28 -88.68 18.84 -2.75
CA ASN A 28 -87.56 19.72 -2.49
C ASN A 28 -87.85 21.03 -3.24
N ASP A 29 -88.75 21.84 -2.68
CA ASP A 29 -89.01 23.24 -3.00
C ASP A 29 -87.79 24.05 -2.53
N TRP A 30 -86.65 23.82 -3.15
CA TRP A 30 -85.67 24.88 -3.30
C TRP A 30 -86.07 25.62 -4.57
N GLU A 31 -86.27 26.94 -4.47
CA GLU A 31 -86.22 27.78 -5.65
C GLU A 31 -84.98 27.35 -6.45
N THR A 32 -85.15 27.12 -7.75
CA THR A 32 -84.00 26.99 -8.63
C THR A 32 -83.26 28.31 -8.53
N ILE A 33 -82.25 28.36 -7.65
CA ILE A 33 -81.33 29.47 -7.59
C ILE A 33 -80.69 29.46 -8.98
N SER A 34 -81.09 30.42 -9.82
CA SER A 34 -80.37 30.73 -11.04
C SER A 34 -79.02 31.31 -10.63
N GLY A 35 -78.13 30.45 -10.17
CA GLY A 35 -76.76 30.79 -9.86
C GLY A 35 -76.17 31.36 -11.14
N ASN A 36 -75.88 32.66 -11.15
CA ASN A 36 -75.25 33.32 -12.30
C ASN A 36 -73.76 32.94 -12.45
N ARG A 37 -73.36 31.77 -11.94
CA ARG A 37 -71.98 31.30 -11.74
C ARG A 37 -71.86 29.83 -12.14
N LEU A 38 -70.72 29.45 -12.72
CA LEU A 38 -70.46 28.05 -13.07
C LEU A 38 -70.15 27.20 -11.83
N PHE A 39 -70.38 25.89 -11.95
CA PHE A 39 -69.88 24.92 -10.99
C PHE A 39 -68.38 24.72 -11.18
N GLY A 40 -67.62 24.73 -10.07
CA GLY A 40 -66.22 24.33 -10.07
C GLY A 40 -66.09 22.82 -10.16
N THR A 41 -64.91 22.33 -10.53
CA THR A 41 -64.65 20.88 -10.54
C THR A 41 -64.73 20.30 -9.13
N THR A 42 -65.21 19.05 -9.02
CA THR A 42 -65.38 18.34 -7.76
C THR A 42 -64.19 17.44 -7.41
N SER A 43 -63.23 17.31 -8.31
CA SER A 43 -61.98 16.59 -8.08
C SER A 43 -60.82 17.43 -8.61
N PHE A 44 -59.75 17.58 -7.85
CA PHE A 44 -58.56 18.25 -8.35
C PHE A 44 -57.32 17.63 -7.72
N SER A 45 -56.53 16.95 -8.55
CA SER A 45 -55.27 16.34 -8.15
C SER A 45 -54.16 16.72 -9.11
N VAL A 46 -52.92 16.51 -8.67
CA VAL A 46 -51.72 16.82 -9.44
C VAL A 46 -50.69 15.72 -9.24
N GLU A 47 -50.06 15.29 -10.33
CA GLU A 47 -48.94 14.36 -10.31
C GLU A 47 -47.67 15.11 -10.74
N PRO A 48 -46.74 15.40 -9.81
CA PRO A 48 -45.52 16.14 -10.14
C PRO A 48 -44.52 15.31 -10.95
N ALA A 49 -43.78 16.01 -11.82
CA ALA A 49 -42.51 15.58 -12.39
C ALA A 49 -41.44 16.64 -12.05
N ALA A 50 -40.28 16.62 -12.74
CA ALA A 50 -39.17 17.50 -12.42
C ALA A 50 -39.47 18.99 -12.67
N ILE A 51 -39.86 19.34 -13.90
CA ILE A 51 -40.15 20.74 -14.29
C ILE A 51 -41.57 20.90 -14.87
N THR A 52 -42.38 19.86 -14.70
CA THR A 52 -43.77 19.80 -15.14
C THR A 52 -44.63 19.14 -14.07
N ALA A 53 -45.94 19.28 -14.17
CA ALA A 53 -46.87 18.52 -13.35
C ALA A 53 -48.16 18.22 -14.13
N GLU A 54 -48.73 17.02 -13.98
CA GLU A 54 -49.97 16.65 -14.65
C GLU A 54 -51.16 16.94 -13.74
N ALA A 55 -51.95 17.96 -14.07
CA ALA A 55 -53.17 18.31 -13.37
C ALA A 55 -54.35 17.47 -13.88
N LYS A 56 -55.11 16.88 -12.96
CA LYS A 56 -56.28 16.02 -13.24
C LYS A 56 -57.52 16.54 -12.51
N TRP A 57 -58.62 16.63 -13.25
CA TRP A 57 -59.93 17.01 -12.73
C TRP A 57 -61.09 16.38 -13.51
N ASP A 58 -62.27 16.39 -12.89
CA ASP A 58 -63.52 15.95 -13.49
C ASP A 58 -64.14 17.10 -14.30
N ALA A 59 -64.60 16.79 -15.50
CA ALA A 59 -65.25 17.76 -16.37
C ALA A 59 -66.56 18.28 -15.74
N THR A 60 -66.76 19.59 -15.84
CA THR A 60 -67.92 20.29 -15.28
C THR A 60 -68.92 20.64 -16.38
N PRO A 61 -70.22 20.39 -16.19
CA PRO A 61 -71.24 20.73 -17.18
C PRO A 61 -71.17 22.20 -17.62
N ASN A 62 -71.38 22.45 -18.92
CA ASN A 62 -71.42 23.79 -19.52
C ASN A 62 -70.11 24.60 -19.38
N THR A 63 -68.95 23.94 -19.22
CA THR A 63 -67.63 24.59 -19.21
C THR A 63 -67.02 24.61 -20.61
N GLU A 64 -66.53 25.77 -21.06
CA GLU A 64 -65.89 25.94 -22.38
C GLU A 64 -64.38 25.72 -22.30
N TYR A 65 -63.75 26.22 -21.24
CA TYR A 65 -62.33 26.06 -20.93
C TYR A 65 -62.06 26.21 -19.43
N TYR A 66 -60.84 25.88 -19.02
CA TYR A 66 -60.35 25.96 -17.65
C TYR A 66 -59.20 26.94 -17.55
N ILE A 67 -59.09 27.61 -16.41
CA ILE A 67 -57.90 28.37 -16.02
C ILE A 67 -57.28 27.68 -14.82
N ILE A 68 -55.98 27.39 -14.91
CA ILE A 68 -55.18 26.81 -13.83
C ILE A 68 -54.09 27.82 -13.47
N GLU A 69 -53.85 28.04 -12.19
CA GLU A 69 -52.77 28.91 -11.71
C GLU A 69 -51.90 28.14 -10.72
N ALA A 70 -50.60 28.06 -11.00
CA ALA A 70 -49.58 27.52 -10.11
C ALA A 70 -48.76 28.67 -9.50
N SER A 71 -48.44 28.62 -8.22
CA SER A 71 -47.71 29.69 -7.52
C SER A 71 -46.79 29.12 -6.45
N ARG A 72 -45.68 29.80 -6.15
CA ARG A 72 -44.80 29.47 -5.01
C ARG A 72 -45.24 30.11 -3.69
N GLU A 73 -46.29 30.92 -3.76
CA GLU A 73 -46.98 31.56 -2.64
C GLU A 73 -48.41 31.03 -2.53
N GLN A 74 -48.89 30.83 -1.30
CA GLN A 74 -50.26 30.42 -1.04
C GLN A 74 -51.25 31.46 -1.56
N MET A 75 -52.20 31.01 -2.37
CA MET A 75 -53.24 31.87 -2.96
C MET A 75 -54.55 31.78 -2.17
N ASP A 76 -55.30 32.88 -2.13
CA ASP A 76 -56.67 32.92 -1.61
C ASP A 76 -57.66 33.49 -2.65
N ASP A 77 -58.95 33.43 -2.33
CA ASP A 77 -60.04 33.83 -3.25
C ASP A 77 -60.03 35.33 -3.60
N ASN A 78 -59.39 36.18 -2.80
CA ASN A 78 -59.28 37.62 -3.02
C ASN A 78 -58.01 38.00 -3.78
N MET A 79 -57.03 37.10 -3.85
CA MET A 79 -55.77 37.33 -4.55
C MET A 79 -55.99 37.36 -6.07
N PRO A 80 -55.65 38.50 -6.74
CA PRO A 80 -55.75 38.60 -8.18
C PRO A 80 -54.99 37.49 -8.91
N MET A 81 -55.57 37.00 -10.00
CA MET A 81 -54.91 36.01 -10.85
C MET A 81 -53.57 36.58 -11.37
N GLY A 82 -52.50 35.81 -11.24
CA GLY A 82 -51.15 36.19 -11.68
C GLY A 82 -50.37 37.08 -10.72
N SER A 83 -50.94 37.51 -9.58
CA SER A 83 -50.24 38.43 -8.66
C SER A 83 -49.39 37.74 -7.59
N ALA A 84 -49.56 36.43 -7.39
CA ALA A 84 -48.82 35.66 -6.41
C ALA A 84 -47.34 35.50 -6.82
N SER A 85 -46.43 35.40 -5.85
CA SER A 85 -45.00 35.24 -6.13
C SER A 85 -44.71 33.95 -6.92
N GLY A 86 -44.12 34.10 -8.10
CA GLY A 86 -43.85 32.99 -9.01
C GLY A 86 -45.11 32.36 -9.62
N SER A 87 -46.18 33.14 -9.76
CA SER A 87 -47.41 32.70 -10.41
C SER A 87 -47.19 32.40 -11.91
N ILE A 88 -47.74 31.27 -12.35
CA ILE A 88 -47.83 30.85 -13.75
C ILE A 88 -49.30 30.53 -14.02
N VAL A 89 -49.91 31.31 -14.92
CA VAL A 89 -51.31 31.15 -15.30
C VAL A 89 -51.40 30.40 -16.62
N TYR A 90 -52.21 29.35 -16.65
CA TYR A 90 -52.45 28.51 -17.81
C TYR A 90 -53.90 28.62 -18.27
N GLY A 91 -54.14 28.62 -19.59
CA GLY A 91 -55.48 28.56 -20.18
C GLY A 91 -56.22 29.88 -20.39
N GLU A 92 -55.55 31.04 -20.19
CA GLU A 92 -56.12 32.36 -20.52
C GLU A 92 -56.45 32.52 -22.01
N ASP A 93 -55.70 31.81 -22.86
CA ASP A 93 -55.93 31.69 -24.30
C ASP A 93 -57.08 30.73 -24.67
N GLN A 94 -57.79 30.20 -23.67
CA GLN A 94 -58.89 29.23 -23.80
C GLN A 94 -58.45 27.87 -24.38
N SER A 95 -57.16 27.53 -24.28
CA SER A 95 -56.60 26.27 -24.81
C SER A 95 -56.95 25.04 -23.97
N ILE A 96 -57.16 25.20 -22.66
CA ILE A 96 -57.38 24.07 -21.74
C ILE A 96 -58.86 23.68 -21.74
N LYS A 97 -59.21 22.65 -22.50
CA LYS A 97 -60.61 22.19 -22.65
C LYS A 97 -60.89 20.85 -21.98
N LYS A 98 -59.86 20.09 -21.61
CA LYS A 98 -59.95 18.72 -21.12
C LYS A 98 -58.86 18.44 -20.08
N SER A 99 -59.14 17.44 -19.24
CA SER A 99 -58.25 16.80 -18.28
C SER A 99 -57.70 15.49 -18.88
N PRO A 100 -56.44 15.09 -18.59
CA PRO A 100 -55.43 15.84 -17.84
C PRO A 100 -54.82 17.00 -18.63
N TYR A 101 -54.10 17.90 -17.94
CA TYR A 101 -53.28 18.96 -18.56
C TYR A 101 -51.89 19.02 -17.92
N THR A 102 -50.85 19.09 -18.75
CA THR A 102 -49.45 19.21 -18.30
C THR A 102 -49.09 20.67 -18.07
N LEU A 103 -48.87 21.02 -16.82
CA LEU A 103 -48.27 22.29 -16.39
C LEU A 103 -46.78 22.27 -16.73
N THR A 104 -46.28 23.30 -17.42
CA THR A 104 -44.89 23.41 -17.87
C THR A 104 -44.25 24.70 -17.39
N GLY A 105 -42.92 24.74 -17.26
CA GLY A 105 -42.21 25.92 -16.77
C GLY A 105 -42.15 26.01 -15.25
N LEU A 106 -42.38 24.88 -14.57
CA LEU A 106 -42.13 24.76 -13.14
C LEU A 106 -40.62 24.59 -12.90
N LEU A 107 -40.17 24.94 -11.70
CA LEU A 107 -38.81 24.70 -11.22
C LEU A 107 -38.75 23.34 -10.53
N GLY A 108 -37.60 22.64 -10.62
CA GLY A 108 -37.36 21.40 -9.88
C GLY A 108 -37.24 21.61 -8.37
N GLU A 109 -37.52 20.56 -7.59
CA GLU A 109 -37.50 20.56 -6.11
C GLU A 109 -38.18 21.80 -5.49
N THR A 110 -39.30 22.21 -6.07
CA THR A 110 -39.99 23.44 -5.70
C THR A 110 -41.43 23.13 -5.33
N THR A 111 -41.84 23.64 -4.16
CA THR A 111 -43.22 23.55 -3.69
C THR A 111 -44.09 24.57 -4.41
N TYR A 112 -45.23 24.11 -4.93
CA TYR A 112 -46.24 24.92 -5.60
C TYR A 112 -47.61 24.74 -4.94
N TYR A 113 -48.36 25.84 -4.88
CA TYR A 113 -49.79 25.90 -4.67
C TYR A 113 -50.49 25.92 -6.03
N LEU A 114 -51.65 25.28 -6.14
CA LEU A 114 -52.38 25.19 -7.40
C LEU A 114 -53.87 25.47 -7.17
N ARG A 115 -54.46 26.27 -8.07
CA ARG A 115 -55.92 26.49 -8.12
C ARG A 115 -56.46 26.38 -9.55
N ILE A 116 -57.70 25.92 -9.69
CA ILE A 116 -58.41 25.77 -10.98
C ILE A 116 -59.80 26.41 -10.92
N LYS A 117 -60.24 27.01 -12.02
CA LYS A 117 -61.63 27.46 -12.21
C LYS A 117 -62.16 27.12 -13.61
N SER A 118 -63.46 26.91 -13.69
CA SER A 118 -64.20 26.66 -14.93
C SER A 118 -64.68 27.98 -15.54
N VAL A 119 -64.59 28.15 -16.85
CA VAL A 119 -65.02 29.37 -17.57
C VAL A 119 -65.89 29.03 -18.78
N ALA A 120 -66.95 29.80 -18.99
CA ALA A 120 -67.83 29.72 -20.16
C ALA A 120 -68.66 30.99 -20.32
N SER A 121 -68.78 31.52 -21.54
CA SER A 121 -69.74 32.60 -21.89
C SER A 121 -69.77 33.78 -20.90
N GLY A 122 -68.60 34.26 -20.46
CA GLY A 122 -68.44 35.38 -19.53
C GLY A 122 -68.76 35.08 -18.05
N LYS A 123 -68.98 33.81 -17.70
CA LYS A 123 -69.18 33.32 -16.33
C LYS A 123 -67.98 32.48 -15.90
N GLU A 124 -67.66 32.51 -14.62
CA GLU A 124 -66.57 31.74 -14.01
C GLU A 124 -67.10 30.95 -12.80
N SER A 125 -66.42 29.88 -12.39
CA SER A 125 -66.66 29.23 -11.09
C SER A 125 -65.90 29.93 -9.96
N ARG A 126 -66.07 29.47 -8.71
CA ARG A 126 -65.06 29.73 -7.67
C ARG A 126 -63.76 29.00 -8.01
N TRP A 127 -62.65 29.48 -7.45
CA TRP A 127 -61.40 28.73 -7.43
C TRP A 127 -61.57 27.46 -6.60
N ILE A 128 -60.99 26.37 -7.10
CA ILE A 128 -60.84 25.10 -6.41
C ILE A 128 -59.34 24.90 -6.20
N TYR A 129 -58.95 24.58 -4.98
CA TYR A 129 -57.55 24.37 -4.58
C TYR A 129 -57.26 22.88 -4.47
N LEU A 130 -55.99 22.50 -4.50
CA LEU A 130 -55.58 21.12 -4.19
C LEU A 130 -56.04 20.72 -2.80
N GLU A 131 -56.53 19.50 -2.65
CA GLU A 131 -56.96 18.95 -1.36
C GLU A 131 -55.80 18.91 -0.36
N ASP A 132 -54.61 18.51 -0.82
CA ASP A 132 -53.38 18.47 -0.03
C ASP A 132 -52.70 19.85 0.15
N GLY A 133 -53.30 20.91 -0.38
CA GLY A 133 -52.82 22.29 -0.31
C GLY A 133 -51.67 22.63 -1.26
N THR A 134 -50.68 21.75 -1.38
CA THR A 134 -49.47 21.94 -2.21
C THR A 134 -49.04 20.66 -2.90
N PHE A 135 -48.18 20.78 -3.91
CA PHE A 135 -47.36 19.69 -4.42
C PHE A 135 -45.91 20.13 -4.56
N GLU A 136 -44.99 19.18 -4.62
CA GLU A 136 -43.56 19.46 -4.81
C GLU A 136 -43.10 18.78 -6.10
N THR A 137 -42.45 19.53 -6.98
CA THR A 137 -41.81 18.97 -8.16
C THR A 137 -40.64 18.07 -7.76
N SER A 138 -40.39 17.03 -8.55
CA SER A 138 -39.26 16.14 -8.30
C SER A 138 -37.93 16.81 -8.64
N LYS A 139 -36.82 16.17 -8.23
CA LYS A 139 -35.48 16.59 -8.65
C LYS A 139 -35.34 16.53 -10.18
N GLU A 140 -34.78 17.60 -10.75
CA GLU A 140 -34.36 17.62 -12.14
C GLU A 140 -32.95 17.03 -12.29
N GLU A 141 -32.73 16.26 -13.36
CA GLU A 141 -31.46 15.63 -13.65
C GLU A 141 -31.14 15.74 -15.14
N ILE A 142 -30.46 16.82 -15.51
CA ILE A 142 -30.02 17.05 -16.90
C ILE A 142 -28.66 16.42 -17.24
N LEU A 143 -27.96 15.87 -16.22
CA LEU A 143 -26.67 15.22 -16.42
C LEU A 143 -26.84 13.69 -16.47
N GLY A 144 -26.23 13.08 -17.46
CA GLY A 144 -26.12 11.63 -17.56
C GLY A 144 -24.87 11.07 -16.86
N ILE A 145 -24.64 9.78 -17.09
CA ILE A 145 -23.33 9.16 -16.81
C ILE A 145 -22.32 9.74 -17.79
N ILE A 146 -21.17 10.19 -17.27
CA ILE A 146 -20.09 10.69 -18.12
C ILE A 146 -19.42 9.49 -18.84
N PRO A 147 -19.34 9.50 -20.18
CA PRO A 147 -18.66 8.44 -20.92
C PRO A 147 -17.18 8.35 -20.53
N SER A 148 -16.62 7.14 -20.48
CA SER A 148 -15.22 6.93 -20.09
C SER A 148 -14.22 7.64 -21.00
N GLU A 149 -14.52 7.77 -22.29
CA GLU A 149 -13.71 8.48 -23.29
C GLU A 149 -13.64 9.99 -23.07
N ASN A 150 -14.56 10.54 -22.28
CA ASN A 150 -14.59 11.95 -21.89
C ASN A 150 -13.81 12.21 -20.60
N ILE A 151 -13.28 11.17 -19.96
CA ILE A 151 -12.56 11.25 -18.69
C ILE A 151 -11.09 10.97 -18.97
N THR A 152 -10.24 11.92 -18.62
CA THR A 152 -8.79 11.75 -18.61
C THR A 152 -8.26 11.81 -17.18
N GLU A 153 -6.94 11.84 -17.01
CA GLU A 153 -6.31 12.02 -15.70
C GLU A 153 -6.64 13.39 -15.07
N GLU A 154 -7.01 14.40 -15.85
CA GLU A 154 -7.21 15.77 -15.35
C GLU A 154 -8.36 16.53 -15.95
N THR A 155 -8.95 15.98 -16.99
CA THR A 155 -10.00 16.64 -17.72
C THR A 155 -11.21 15.76 -17.77
N ILE A 156 -12.37 16.37 -17.59
CA ILE A 156 -13.65 15.70 -17.73
C ILE A 156 -14.52 16.56 -18.64
N LEU A 157 -14.91 16.00 -19.79
CA LEU A 157 -15.88 16.62 -20.70
C LEU A 157 -17.30 16.21 -20.27
N ILE A 158 -18.05 17.18 -19.75
CA ILE A 158 -19.43 16.98 -19.30
C ILE A 158 -20.38 17.51 -20.38
N THR A 159 -21.40 16.73 -20.71
CA THR A 159 -22.39 17.06 -21.74
C THR A 159 -23.80 17.04 -21.19
N TRP A 160 -24.66 17.90 -21.71
CA TRP A 160 -26.10 18.00 -21.44
C TRP A 160 -26.86 18.36 -22.73
N GLU A 161 -28.19 18.43 -22.68
CA GLU A 161 -28.97 18.85 -23.86
C GLU A 161 -28.66 20.31 -24.24
N ALA A 162 -28.25 20.51 -25.50
CA ALA A 162 -27.83 21.81 -26.02
C ALA A 162 -28.95 22.87 -25.95
N GLY A 163 -28.60 24.08 -25.53
CA GLY A 163 -29.52 25.22 -25.44
C GLY A 163 -30.34 25.30 -24.15
N LEU A 164 -30.20 24.36 -23.22
CA LEU A 164 -30.79 24.49 -21.88
C LEU A 164 -30.12 25.62 -21.09
N GLU A 165 -30.94 26.44 -20.42
CA GLU A 165 -30.43 27.53 -19.58
C GLU A 165 -29.66 27.00 -18.37
N VAL A 166 -28.35 27.25 -18.36
CA VAL A 166 -27.42 26.88 -17.26
C VAL A 166 -26.39 28.00 -17.11
N THR A 167 -25.90 28.22 -15.89
CA THR A 167 -24.97 29.32 -15.57
C THR A 167 -23.61 28.83 -15.09
N HIS A 168 -23.55 27.82 -14.23
CA HIS A 168 -22.27 27.35 -13.69
C HIS A 168 -22.32 25.89 -13.21
N PHE A 169 -21.13 25.31 -13.03
CA PHE A 169 -20.91 24.11 -12.23
C PHE A 169 -20.38 24.46 -10.85
N ILE A 170 -20.82 23.71 -9.85
CA ILE A 170 -20.15 23.56 -8.55
C ILE A 170 -19.49 22.19 -8.52
N ILE A 171 -18.18 22.15 -8.29
CA ILE A 171 -17.34 20.96 -8.39
C ILE A 171 -16.73 20.66 -7.02
N LYS A 172 -16.87 19.44 -6.54
CA LYS A 172 -16.38 19.02 -5.22
C LYS A 172 -15.55 17.75 -5.32
N ALA A 173 -14.41 17.70 -4.64
CA ALA A 173 -13.63 16.48 -4.40
C ALA A 173 -13.50 16.24 -2.90
N GLY A 174 -14.00 15.09 -2.40
CA GLY A 174 -13.88 14.73 -0.99
C GLY A 174 -14.35 15.81 0.00
N ILE A 175 -13.45 16.25 0.88
CA ILE A 175 -13.70 17.28 1.91
C ILE A 175 -13.26 18.68 1.51
N ASP A 176 -12.69 18.84 0.31
CA ASP A 176 -12.14 20.12 -0.13
C ASP A 176 -13.25 21.14 -0.41
N ALA A 177 -12.86 22.41 -0.36
CA ALA A 177 -13.78 23.51 -0.69
C ALA A 177 -14.25 23.37 -2.15
N PRO A 178 -15.55 23.54 -2.43
CA PRO A 178 -16.06 23.41 -3.78
C PRO A 178 -15.53 24.54 -4.68
N ILE A 179 -15.33 24.22 -5.96
CA ILE A 179 -14.87 25.13 -6.99
C ILE A 179 -16.04 25.47 -7.91
N THR A 180 -16.23 26.77 -8.18
CA THR A 180 -17.22 27.24 -9.16
C THR A 180 -16.58 27.42 -10.54
N LYS A 181 -17.24 26.91 -11.59
CA LYS A 181 -16.84 27.09 -12.99
C LYS A 181 -18.04 27.60 -13.81
N GLU A 182 -17.96 28.85 -14.23
CA GLU A 182 -18.97 29.49 -15.10
C GLU A 182 -19.10 28.79 -16.45
N ILE A 183 -20.31 28.78 -17.01
CA ILE A 183 -20.64 28.25 -18.33
C ILE A 183 -20.88 29.45 -19.27
N THR A 184 -20.18 29.46 -20.39
CA THR A 184 -20.28 30.50 -21.43
C THR A 184 -21.49 30.27 -22.34
N SER A 185 -21.93 31.31 -23.06
CA SER A 185 -23.02 31.21 -24.04
C SER A 185 -22.77 30.16 -25.12
N GLU A 186 -21.52 30.00 -25.55
CA GLU A 186 -21.07 29.04 -26.54
C GLU A 186 -21.16 27.61 -26.00
N GLU A 187 -20.76 27.39 -24.74
CA GLU A 187 -20.89 26.10 -24.05
C GLU A 187 -22.37 25.74 -23.81
N VAL A 188 -23.23 26.71 -23.47
CA VAL A 188 -24.69 26.53 -23.39
C VAL A 188 -25.25 26.08 -24.73
N ALA A 189 -24.89 26.77 -25.82
CA ALA A 189 -25.36 26.45 -27.17
C ALA A 189 -24.86 25.08 -27.65
N ALA A 190 -23.67 24.65 -27.21
CA ALA A 190 -23.09 23.35 -27.54
C ALA A 190 -23.59 22.21 -26.63
N GLY A 191 -24.10 22.51 -25.44
CA GLY A 191 -24.49 21.51 -24.45
C GLY A 191 -23.31 20.77 -23.84
N GLN A 192 -22.14 21.41 -23.70
CA GLN A 192 -20.94 20.76 -23.17
C GLN A 192 -19.95 21.72 -22.54
N LYS A 193 -19.18 21.22 -21.56
CA LYS A 193 -18.07 21.93 -20.93
C LYS A 193 -16.93 20.98 -20.60
N LEU A 194 -15.71 21.36 -21.00
CA LEU A 194 -14.49 20.71 -20.56
C LEU A 194 -14.06 21.29 -19.21
N ILE A 195 -14.02 20.45 -18.18
CA ILE A 195 -13.42 20.80 -16.89
C ILE A 195 -11.96 20.37 -16.92
N GLU A 196 -11.03 21.30 -16.65
CA GLU A 196 -9.59 21.06 -16.64
C GLU A 196 -8.97 21.30 -15.25
N GLY A 197 -7.76 20.78 -15.04
CA GLY A 197 -6.98 20.97 -13.80
C GLY A 197 -7.45 20.11 -12.64
N LEU A 198 -8.04 18.95 -12.92
CA LEU A 198 -8.44 17.97 -11.92
C LEU A 198 -7.23 17.13 -11.47
N LEU A 199 -7.28 16.59 -10.26
CA LEU A 199 -6.27 15.68 -9.73
C LEU A 199 -6.54 14.26 -10.24
N PRO A 200 -5.51 13.52 -10.70
CA PRO A 200 -5.69 12.15 -11.16
C PRO A 200 -6.17 11.19 -10.07
N GLY A 201 -6.84 10.11 -10.49
CA GLY A 201 -7.41 9.11 -9.57
C GLY A 201 -8.37 9.66 -8.50
N THR A 202 -8.93 10.87 -8.69
CA THR A 202 -9.78 11.54 -7.72
C THR A 202 -11.24 11.50 -8.16
N GLU A 203 -12.13 11.18 -7.21
CA GLU A 203 -13.57 11.24 -7.44
C GLU A 203 -14.07 12.68 -7.26
N TYR A 204 -14.77 13.17 -8.28
CA TYR A 204 -15.41 14.48 -8.30
C TYR A 204 -16.92 14.36 -8.39
N THR A 205 -17.63 15.24 -7.67
CA THR A 205 -19.05 15.51 -7.86
C THR A 205 -19.22 16.82 -8.61
N PHE A 206 -20.00 16.79 -9.70
CA PHE A 206 -20.31 17.93 -10.55
C PHE A 206 -21.79 18.24 -10.46
N SER A 207 -22.14 19.41 -9.93
CA SER A 207 -23.52 19.91 -9.89
C SER A 207 -23.69 21.08 -10.84
N ILE A 208 -24.67 21.03 -11.74
CA ILE A 208 -24.96 22.09 -12.71
C ILE A 208 -26.16 22.93 -12.27
N TYR A 209 -26.09 24.24 -12.46
CA TYR A 209 -27.06 25.22 -11.95
C TYR A 209 -27.56 26.17 -13.03
N ASN A 210 -28.77 26.71 -12.82
CA ASN A 210 -29.26 27.94 -13.44
C ASN A 210 -29.54 28.97 -12.34
N GLY A 211 -28.65 29.96 -12.17
CA GLY A 211 -28.69 30.84 -11.01
C GLY A 211 -28.56 30.05 -9.71
N GLU A 212 -29.58 30.08 -8.86
CA GLU A 212 -29.61 29.34 -7.58
C GLU A 212 -30.22 27.93 -7.70
N ILE A 213 -30.81 27.58 -8.85
CA ILE A 213 -31.54 26.33 -9.04
C ILE A 213 -30.61 25.23 -9.54
N LYS A 214 -30.48 24.13 -8.79
CA LYS A 214 -29.75 22.94 -9.21
C LYS A 214 -30.54 22.21 -10.30
N ARG A 215 -29.89 21.92 -11.42
CA ARG A 215 -30.51 21.29 -12.61
C ARG A 215 -30.05 19.84 -12.83
N GLY A 216 -28.99 19.42 -12.16
CA GLY A 216 -28.47 18.06 -12.24
C GLY A 216 -27.19 17.86 -11.43
N GLU A 217 -26.83 16.60 -11.24
CA GLU A 217 -25.60 16.17 -10.58
C GLU A 217 -25.09 14.85 -11.15
N THR A 218 -23.78 14.77 -11.35
CA THR A 218 -23.11 13.53 -11.75
C THR A 218 -21.78 13.40 -11.01
N THR A 219 -21.24 12.18 -10.96
CA THR A 219 -19.92 11.91 -10.41
C THR A 219 -19.04 11.22 -11.45
N ALA A 220 -17.74 11.49 -11.38
CA ALA A 220 -16.75 10.79 -12.17
C ALA A 220 -15.42 10.75 -11.43
N MET A 221 -14.71 9.64 -11.58
CA MET A 221 -13.33 9.49 -11.13
C MET A 221 -12.42 9.72 -12.33
N THR A 222 -11.53 10.70 -12.24
CA THR A 222 -10.46 10.88 -13.25
C THR A 222 -9.62 9.61 -13.38
N VAL A 223 -9.07 9.36 -14.57
CA VAL A 223 -8.22 8.19 -14.84
C VAL A 223 -7.05 8.12 -13.85
N MET A 224 -6.71 6.92 -13.39
CA MET A 224 -5.48 6.68 -12.62
C MET A 224 -4.29 6.66 -13.59
N PRO A 225 -3.25 7.47 -13.36
CA PRO A 225 -2.02 7.41 -14.13
C PRO A 225 -1.35 6.04 -14.03
N GLU A 226 -0.56 5.69 -15.03
CA GLU A 226 0.38 4.56 -14.90
C GLU A 226 1.64 5.02 -14.13
N MET A 227 2.17 4.12 -13.28
CA MET A 227 3.45 4.37 -12.62
C MET A 227 4.59 4.19 -13.62
N VAL A 228 5.60 5.04 -13.48
CA VAL A 228 6.82 5.00 -14.26
C VAL A 228 7.97 4.57 -13.38
N ASP A 229 8.85 3.74 -13.94
CA ASP A 229 10.05 3.29 -13.25
C ASP A 229 11.16 4.35 -13.30
N PHE A 230 11.97 4.40 -12.24
CA PHE A 230 13.24 5.10 -12.29
C PHE A 230 14.22 4.30 -13.17
N THR A 231 14.82 4.99 -14.14
CA THR A 231 15.85 4.40 -15.01
C THR A 231 17.19 4.22 -14.29
N SER A 232 17.46 5.02 -13.26
CA SER A 232 18.64 4.88 -12.40
C SER A 232 18.37 5.40 -10.99
N VAL A 233 18.92 4.69 -10.01
CA VAL A 233 18.93 5.07 -8.59
C VAL A 233 20.35 4.86 -8.08
N THR A 234 21.05 5.96 -7.78
CA THR A 234 22.45 5.93 -7.34
C THR A 234 22.58 6.57 -5.97
N PRO A 235 22.44 5.80 -4.89
CA PRO A 235 22.67 6.30 -3.55
C PRO A 235 24.17 6.45 -3.25
N THR A 236 24.50 7.48 -2.49
CA THR A 236 25.76 7.61 -1.77
C THR A 236 25.51 7.29 -0.29
N LYS A 237 26.43 7.67 0.61
CA LYS A 237 26.22 7.53 2.05
C LYS A 237 25.16 8.47 2.60
N THR A 238 25.03 9.66 2.01
CA THR A 238 24.22 10.76 2.58
C THR A 238 23.37 11.49 1.56
N SER A 239 23.35 11.00 0.32
CA SER A 239 22.57 11.55 -0.78
C SER A 239 22.12 10.47 -1.74
N VAL A 240 21.20 10.82 -2.63
CA VAL A 240 20.80 9.97 -3.75
C VAL A 240 20.70 10.80 -5.03
N SER A 241 21.00 10.18 -6.17
CA SER A 241 20.66 10.70 -7.49
C SER A 241 19.71 9.74 -8.21
N LEU A 242 18.63 10.29 -8.72
CA LEU A 242 17.52 9.58 -9.36
C LEU A 242 17.35 10.08 -10.79
N VAL A 243 17.15 9.16 -11.72
CA VAL A 243 16.92 9.47 -13.14
C VAL A 243 15.66 8.77 -13.62
N TRP A 244 14.80 9.48 -14.33
CA TRP A 244 13.61 8.94 -14.99
C TRP A 244 13.54 9.43 -16.44
N ASP A 245 12.71 8.77 -17.23
CA ASP A 245 12.38 9.27 -18.58
C ASP A 245 11.42 10.46 -18.45
N PRO A 246 11.86 11.69 -18.80
CA PRO A 246 11.00 12.86 -18.71
C PRO A 246 9.78 12.75 -19.62
N GLU A 247 9.84 12.05 -20.76
CA GLU A 247 8.70 11.90 -21.66
C GLU A 247 7.63 10.97 -21.06
N ALA A 248 8.05 9.86 -20.43
CA ALA A 248 7.15 8.89 -19.81
C ALA A 248 6.36 9.46 -18.61
N ILE A 249 6.97 10.37 -17.85
CA ILE A 249 6.31 11.03 -16.71
C ILE A 249 5.52 12.28 -17.14
N GLN A 250 5.75 12.82 -18.33
CA GLN A 250 5.08 14.02 -18.86
C GLN A 250 3.98 13.72 -19.89
N THR A 251 3.53 12.47 -20.04
CA THR A 251 2.47 12.13 -21.01
C THR A 251 1.15 12.82 -20.66
N GLY A 252 0.71 13.79 -21.47
CA GLY A 252 -0.52 14.55 -21.28
C GLY A 252 -0.31 15.86 -20.50
N SER A 253 -1.32 16.29 -19.74
CA SER A 253 -1.24 17.49 -18.87
C SER A 253 -0.55 17.19 -17.52
N THR A 254 -0.02 15.97 -17.33
CA THR A 254 0.24 15.40 -15.99
C THR A 254 1.68 15.38 -15.52
N THR A 255 2.33 16.54 -15.55
CA THR A 255 3.68 16.75 -15.03
C THR A 255 3.76 16.51 -13.52
N VAL A 256 4.75 15.72 -13.08
CA VAL A 256 5.15 15.65 -11.66
C VAL A 256 5.47 17.07 -11.17
N SER A 257 5.04 17.37 -9.95
CA SER A 257 5.24 18.71 -9.36
C SER A 257 6.06 18.66 -8.09
N HIS A 258 6.13 17.51 -7.43
CA HIS A 258 6.78 17.33 -6.15
C HIS A 258 7.51 16.00 -6.11
N TYR A 259 8.42 15.89 -5.15
CA TYR A 259 8.91 14.61 -4.67
C TYR A 259 8.70 14.54 -3.16
N ALA A 260 8.55 13.34 -2.65
CA ALA A 260 8.46 13.05 -1.22
C ALA A 260 9.35 11.85 -0.92
N TRP A 261 9.86 11.79 0.31
CA TRP A 261 10.71 10.69 0.70
C TRP A 261 10.62 10.42 2.19
N CYS A 262 10.81 9.15 2.55
CA CYS A 262 10.77 8.71 3.94
C CYS A 262 11.73 7.55 4.18
N GLU A 263 12.10 7.37 5.44
CA GLU A 263 12.84 6.19 5.89
C GLU A 263 11.94 4.95 5.90
N GLY A 264 12.53 3.81 5.53
CA GLY A 264 11.88 2.50 5.43
C GLY A 264 11.31 2.21 4.04
N ASP A 265 10.75 1.01 3.92
CA ASP A 265 10.07 0.53 2.71
C ASP A 265 8.56 0.81 2.84
N ARG A 266 8.19 2.07 2.59
CA ARG A 266 6.79 2.53 2.62
C ARG A 266 6.60 3.69 1.65
N THR A 267 5.40 3.81 1.10
CA THR A 267 5.06 4.97 0.27
C THR A 267 5.10 6.25 1.10
N PRO A 268 5.88 7.28 0.69
CA PRO A 268 5.88 8.58 1.35
C PRO A 268 4.59 9.35 1.06
N SER A 269 4.22 10.23 1.99
CA SER A 269 3.02 11.06 1.94
C SER A 269 3.38 12.55 1.91
N VAL A 270 2.37 13.42 1.86
CA VAL A 270 2.57 14.87 1.89
C VAL A 270 3.17 15.40 3.21
N SER A 271 3.24 14.58 4.26
CA SER A 271 3.97 14.91 5.49
C SER A 271 5.44 14.46 5.49
N ASP A 272 5.89 13.72 4.48
CA ASP A 272 7.21 13.09 4.41
C ASP A 272 8.14 13.84 3.45
N HIS A 273 8.84 14.85 3.96
CA HIS A 273 9.80 15.65 3.17
C HIS A 273 9.26 16.10 1.78
N TYR A 274 7.96 16.41 1.72
CA TYR A 274 7.25 16.75 0.49
C TYR A 274 7.71 18.11 -0.04
N THR A 275 8.40 18.11 -1.18
CA THR A 275 9.11 19.27 -1.72
C THR A 275 8.80 19.45 -3.20
N SER A 276 8.57 20.69 -3.63
CA SER A 276 8.31 21.00 -5.04
C SER A 276 9.56 20.75 -5.90
N LEU A 277 9.37 20.13 -7.07
CA LEU A 277 10.40 19.97 -8.08
C LEU A 277 10.62 21.28 -8.83
N THR A 278 11.86 21.54 -9.25
CA THR A 278 12.17 22.67 -10.13
C THR A 278 11.85 22.35 -11.59
N ALA A 279 11.64 23.38 -12.40
CA ALA A 279 11.41 23.21 -13.84
C ALA A 279 12.59 22.50 -14.54
N GLU A 280 13.82 22.73 -14.07
CA GLU A 280 15.01 22.07 -14.59
C GLU A 280 15.01 20.56 -14.28
N GLN A 281 14.75 20.17 -13.03
CA GLN A 281 14.65 18.77 -12.60
C GLN A 281 13.62 17.99 -13.42
N ILE A 282 12.44 18.60 -13.62
CA ILE A 282 11.37 18.03 -14.44
C ILE A 282 11.83 17.85 -15.89
N SER A 283 12.42 18.89 -16.48
CA SER A 283 12.84 18.87 -17.89
C SER A 283 13.98 17.88 -18.18
N GLN A 284 14.88 17.67 -17.22
CA GLN A 284 16.02 16.76 -17.37
C GLN A 284 15.71 15.33 -16.96
N GLY A 285 14.60 15.10 -16.25
CA GLY A 285 14.29 13.80 -15.68
C GLY A 285 15.24 13.41 -14.55
N GLN A 286 15.70 14.37 -13.75
CA GLN A 286 16.75 14.15 -12.75
C GLN A 286 16.44 14.84 -11.41
N LEU A 287 16.74 14.14 -10.32
CA LEU A 287 16.62 14.63 -8.95
C LEU A 287 17.80 14.13 -8.14
N SER A 288 18.50 15.06 -7.48
CA SER A 288 19.48 14.74 -6.45
C SER A 288 19.16 15.51 -5.18
N PHE A 289 19.27 14.85 -4.04
CA PHE A 289 19.13 15.49 -2.73
C PHE A 289 20.00 14.77 -1.69
N ASP A 290 20.37 15.51 -0.64
CA ASP A 290 21.20 15.07 0.46
C ASP A 290 20.41 14.97 1.78
N GLY A 291 21.10 14.85 2.91
CA GLY A 291 20.49 14.76 4.23
C GLY A 291 20.04 13.35 4.62
N LEU A 292 20.51 12.33 3.90
CA LEU A 292 20.25 10.92 4.22
C LEU A 292 21.25 10.38 5.24
N GLU A 293 20.85 9.36 5.99
CA GLU A 293 21.72 8.61 6.90
C GLU A 293 22.38 7.42 6.18
N PRO A 294 23.66 7.11 6.46
CA PRO A 294 24.31 5.91 5.95
C PRO A 294 23.66 4.62 6.42
N SER A 295 23.77 3.55 5.63
CA SER A 295 23.21 2.22 5.94
C SER A 295 21.69 2.23 6.24
N THR A 296 20.95 3.18 5.67
CA THR A 296 19.52 3.37 5.92
C THR A 296 18.73 3.20 4.63
N THR A 297 17.61 2.47 4.72
CA THR A 297 16.68 2.28 3.61
C THR A 297 15.73 3.46 3.53
N TYR A 298 15.54 4.00 2.33
CA TYR A 298 14.60 5.09 2.03
C TYR A 298 13.71 4.70 0.87
N THR A 299 12.48 5.22 0.88
CA THR A 299 11.58 5.20 -0.26
C THR A 299 11.36 6.63 -0.76
N VAL A 300 11.49 6.83 -2.07
CA VAL A 300 11.24 8.12 -2.74
C VAL A 300 10.10 7.97 -3.72
N ALA A 301 9.19 8.94 -3.72
CA ALA A 301 8.13 9.08 -4.70
C ALA A 301 8.26 10.37 -5.51
N LEU A 302 8.05 10.30 -6.82
CA LEU A 302 7.69 11.47 -7.62
C LEU A 302 6.18 11.62 -7.59
N MET A 303 5.69 12.83 -7.33
CA MET A 303 4.29 13.07 -7.00
C MET A 303 3.66 14.19 -7.81
N ARG A 304 2.34 14.09 -7.93
CA ARG A 304 1.49 15.18 -8.37
C ARG A 304 0.33 15.37 -7.40
N GLY A 305 0.42 16.43 -6.58
CA GLY A 305 -0.42 16.52 -5.40
C GLY A 305 -0.16 15.31 -4.49
N THR A 306 -1.21 14.56 -4.16
CA THR A 306 -1.13 13.35 -3.34
C THR A 306 -0.86 12.07 -4.14
N TYR A 307 -0.88 12.14 -5.48
CA TYR A 307 -0.74 10.96 -6.34
C TYR A 307 0.73 10.61 -6.62
N VAL A 308 1.09 9.33 -6.56
CA VAL A 308 2.45 8.80 -6.79
C VAL A 308 2.62 8.37 -8.24
N ARG A 309 3.57 8.97 -8.96
CA ARG A 309 3.87 8.68 -10.38
C ARG A 309 5.08 7.79 -10.58
N ALA A 310 6.01 7.80 -9.65
CA ALA A 310 7.14 6.87 -9.62
C ALA A 310 7.46 6.60 -8.16
N LEU A 311 7.89 5.38 -7.87
CA LEU A 311 8.24 4.94 -6.53
C LEU A 311 9.49 4.07 -6.61
N THR A 312 10.46 4.30 -5.74
CA THR A 312 11.61 3.41 -5.61
C THR A 312 12.10 3.38 -4.17
N THR A 313 12.58 2.20 -3.76
CA THR A 313 13.20 1.97 -2.47
C THR A 313 14.69 1.69 -2.70
N PHE A 314 15.56 2.32 -1.92
CA PHE A 314 17.00 2.11 -1.97
C PHE A 314 17.63 2.17 -0.58
N THR A 315 18.83 1.62 -0.43
CA THR A 315 19.62 1.72 0.80
C THR A 315 20.86 2.56 0.53
N THR A 316 21.14 3.53 1.40
CA THR A 316 22.36 4.34 1.32
C THR A 316 23.61 3.49 1.53
N ALA A 317 24.73 3.95 0.98
CA ALA A 317 25.99 3.23 1.11
C ALA A 317 26.41 3.05 2.58
N LYS A 318 27.15 1.97 2.83
CA LYS A 318 27.59 1.54 4.16
C LYS A 318 28.34 2.66 4.90
N GLY A 319 27.95 2.91 6.14
CA GLY A 319 28.57 3.88 7.05
C GLY A 319 27.92 3.87 8.42
N ILE A 320 28.44 4.69 9.32
CA ILE A 320 27.93 4.82 10.69
C ILE A 320 26.89 5.95 10.74
N PRO A 321 25.63 5.66 11.09
CA PRO A 321 24.59 6.70 11.19
C PRO A 321 24.96 7.80 12.21
N SER A 322 24.48 9.02 11.97
CA SER A 322 24.78 10.20 12.80
C SER A 322 24.40 10.00 14.27
N GLY A 323 23.32 9.26 14.55
CA GLY A 323 22.82 8.99 15.91
C GLY A 323 23.67 8.07 16.79
N TYR A 324 24.79 7.53 16.31
CA TYR A 324 25.69 6.70 17.11
C TYR A 324 26.72 7.53 17.89
N THR A 325 26.91 7.22 19.17
CA THR A 325 28.06 7.73 19.94
C THR A 325 29.32 7.02 19.48
N ARG A 326 30.30 7.77 18.98
CA ARG A 326 31.56 7.24 18.43
C ARG A 326 32.62 7.13 19.52
N VAL A 327 33.23 5.96 19.66
CA VAL A 327 34.26 5.68 20.66
C VAL A 327 35.43 4.96 19.99
N VAL A 328 36.61 5.57 20.01
CA VAL A 328 37.83 4.93 19.50
C VAL A 328 38.33 3.89 20.51
N VAL A 329 38.67 2.70 20.02
CA VAL A 329 39.13 1.58 20.84
C VAL A 329 40.41 1.00 20.25
N THR A 330 41.52 1.17 20.97
CA THR A 330 42.88 0.74 20.61
C THR A 330 43.45 -0.29 21.57
N ASN A 331 42.82 -0.51 22.72
CA ASN A 331 43.24 -1.47 23.72
C ASN A 331 42.05 -2.02 24.53
N LYS A 332 42.33 -3.01 25.39
CA LYS A 332 41.33 -3.69 26.22
C LYS A 332 40.64 -2.77 27.24
N GLU A 333 41.34 -1.79 27.79
CA GLU A 333 40.79 -0.88 28.80
C GLU A 333 39.77 0.07 28.17
N GLU A 334 40.08 0.57 26.97
CA GLU A 334 39.17 1.35 26.15
C GLU A 334 37.94 0.53 25.72
N TRP A 335 38.12 -0.74 25.35
CA TRP A 335 36.99 -1.65 25.07
C TRP A 335 36.04 -1.75 26.27
N ASN A 336 36.59 -1.98 27.47
CA ASN A 336 35.78 -2.09 28.68
C ASN A 336 35.06 -0.78 28.99
N THR A 337 35.73 0.36 28.81
CA THR A 337 35.14 1.70 29.00
C THR A 337 34.03 1.95 27.98
N ALA A 338 34.25 1.63 26.70
CA ALA A 338 33.27 1.79 25.64
C ALA A 338 31.96 1.06 25.95
N ILE A 339 32.06 -0.18 26.47
CA ILE A 339 30.89 -0.99 26.84
C ILE A 339 30.24 -0.52 28.15
N SER A 340 31.03 -0.18 29.18
CA SER A 340 30.51 0.08 30.53
C SER A 340 30.02 1.50 30.76
N SER A 341 30.53 2.48 30.01
CA SER A 341 30.33 3.92 30.28
C SER A 341 29.41 4.63 29.28
N ASN A 342 28.96 3.94 28.23
CA ASN A 342 28.08 4.51 27.21
C ASN A 342 26.66 3.94 27.28
N THR A 343 25.71 4.67 26.69
CA THR A 343 24.30 4.31 26.62
C THR A 343 23.74 4.59 25.22
N GLY A 344 22.61 3.97 24.87
CA GLY A 344 21.97 4.12 23.56
C GLY A 344 22.75 3.43 22.44
N LYS A 345 22.88 4.11 21.29
CA LYS A 345 23.58 3.60 20.10
C LYS A 345 25.07 3.95 20.19
N VAL A 346 25.95 2.96 20.11
CA VAL A 346 27.41 3.11 20.26
C VAL A 346 28.14 2.49 19.07
N ALA A 347 29.08 3.22 18.49
CA ALA A 347 29.98 2.73 17.45
C ALA A 347 31.41 2.73 17.99
N MET A 348 31.96 1.54 18.20
CA MET A 348 33.36 1.33 18.56
C MET A 348 34.21 1.33 17.30
N LEU A 349 34.99 2.39 17.11
CA LEU A 349 35.92 2.55 16.01
C LEU A 349 37.25 1.90 16.38
N ILE A 350 37.63 0.86 15.65
CA ILE A 350 38.89 0.15 15.85
C ILE A 350 39.81 0.52 14.69
N PRO A 351 40.89 1.30 14.93
CA PRO A 351 41.72 1.81 13.86
C PRO A 351 42.40 0.71 13.03
N SER A 352 42.62 0.99 11.74
CA SER A 352 43.33 0.12 10.78
C SER A 352 44.61 -0.48 11.37
N GLY A 353 44.76 -1.80 11.27
CA GLY A 353 45.94 -2.53 11.75
C GLY A 353 46.08 -2.66 13.27
N THR A 354 45.10 -2.22 14.06
CA THR A 354 45.10 -2.45 15.52
C THR A 354 45.03 -3.95 15.83
N THR A 355 45.80 -4.39 16.83
CA THR A 355 45.68 -5.74 17.41
C THR A 355 45.07 -5.65 18.81
N LEU A 356 43.97 -6.36 19.03
CA LEU A 356 43.22 -6.39 20.29
C LEU A 356 43.06 -7.82 20.79
N ASP A 357 43.47 -8.06 22.03
CA ASP A 357 43.10 -9.29 22.75
C ASP A 357 41.99 -8.97 23.76
N ILE A 358 40.76 -9.36 23.43
CA ILE A 358 39.57 -9.16 24.26
C ILE A 358 39.12 -10.46 24.94
N THR A 359 39.93 -11.51 24.95
CA THR A 359 39.59 -12.80 25.59
C THR A 359 39.33 -12.69 27.10
N SER A 360 39.84 -11.62 27.73
CA SER A 360 39.64 -11.28 29.15
C SER A 360 38.90 -9.95 29.37
N ALA A 361 38.33 -9.36 28.31
CA ALA A 361 37.59 -8.11 28.37
C ALA A 361 36.14 -8.32 28.85
N THR A 362 35.42 -7.23 29.05
CA THR A 362 33.96 -7.24 29.26
C THR A 362 33.28 -7.91 28.07
N ALA A 363 32.72 -9.08 28.32
CA ALA A 363 32.06 -9.89 27.29
C ALA A 363 30.53 -9.69 27.26
N ILE A 364 29.94 -9.07 28.29
CA ILE A 364 28.48 -8.87 28.38
C ILE A 364 28.16 -7.43 27.98
N ILE A 365 27.42 -7.26 26.89
CA ILE A 365 26.88 -5.96 26.45
C ILE A 365 25.70 -5.60 27.36
N PRO A 366 25.71 -4.46 28.08
CA PRO A 366 24.68 -4.10 29.04
C PRO A 366 23.39 -3.61 28.36
N ASN A 367 22.27 -3.65 29.09
CA ASN A 367 20.96 -3.16 28.61
C ASN A 367 20.94 -1.64 28.37
N THR A 368 21.95 -0.91 28.85
CA THR A 368 22.10 0.52 28.58
C THR A 368 22.49 0.79 27.13
N ILE A 369 23.13 -0.16 26.44
CA ILE A 369 23.45 -0.08 25.02
C ILE A 369 22.33 -0.75 24.24
N THR A 370 21.67 0.01 23.36
CA THR A 370 20.58 -0.47 22.50
C THR A 370 21.06 -0.84 21.10
N SER A 371 22.22 -0.34 20.66
CA SER A 371 22.90 -0.79 19.44
C SER A 371 24.42 -0.67 19.60
N LEU A 372 25.15 -1.63 19.05
CA LEU A 372 26.61 -1.67 19.09
C LEU A 372 27.18 -2.00 17.71
N LEU A 373 27.93 -1.07 17.13
CA LEU A 373 28.76 -1.33 15.95
C LEU A 373 30.20 -1.52 16.41
N ILE A 374 30.84 -2.60 15.98
CA ILE A 374 32.25 -2.90 16.21
C ILE A 374 32.92 -2.78 14.84
N TRP A 375 33.60 -1.67 14.62
CA TRP A 375 33.83 -1.14 13.28
C TRP A 375 35.33 -0.96 13.00
N GLY A 376 35.86 -1.75 12.07
CA GLY A 376 37.23 -1.61 11.60
C GLY A 376 37.36 -0.41 10.66
N ALA A 377 37.86 0.71 11.19
CA ALA A 377 37.85 2.01 10.54
C ALA A 377 39.24 2.53 10.19
N ASP A 378 39.35 3.31 9.11
CA ASP A 378 40.49 4.21 8.89
C ASP A 378 40.30 5.55 9.62
N GLU A 379 41.20 6.51 9.38
CA GLU A 379 41.15 7.84 9.99
C GLU A 379 39.91 8.67 9.59
N SER A 380 39.25 8.30 8.48
CA SER A 380 38.01 8.92 8.00
C SER A 380 36.75 8.16 8.43
N GLU A 381 36.88 7.20 9.38
CA GLU A 381 35.82 6.28 9.82
C GLU A 381 35.33 5.33 8.71
N GLU A 382 36.05 5.26 7.60
CA GLU A 382 35.76 4.43 6.44
C GLU A 382 36.29 3.01 6.63
N LYS A 383 35.91 2.08 5.74
CA LYS A 383 36.39 0.70 5.77
C LYS A 383 37.93 0.67 5.75
N ALA A 384 38.55 0.27 6.85
CA ALA A 384 40.01 0.14 6.97
C ALA A 384 40.62 -0.76 5.88
N ALA A 385 41.74 -0.32 5.30
CA ALA A 385 42.50 -1.09 4.32
C ALA A 385 43.17 -2.34 4.92
N ILE A 386 43.61 -2.25 6.19
CA ILE A 386 44.11 -3.39 6.96
C ILE A 386 43.10 -3.66 8.07
N GLN A 387 42.43 -4.81 8.00
CA GLN A 387 41.48 -5.23 9.02
C GLN A 387 42.14 -5.25 10.40
N PRO A 388 41.51 -4.65 11.42
CA PRO A 388 41.97 -4.84 12.80
C PRO A 388 41.89 -6.30 13.21
N ASP A 389 42.95 -6.76 13.86
CA ASP A 389 43.10 -8.11 14.39
C ASP A 389 42.49 -8.16 15.79
N ILE A 390 41.48 -9.01 15.99
CA ILE A 390 40.78 -9.17 17.27
C ILE A 390 40.76 -10.64 17.68
N ARG A 391 41.46 -10.92 18.77
CA ARG A 391 41.39 -12.21 19.47
C ARG A 391 40.29 -12.19 20.52
N LEU A 392 39.32 -13.10 20.42
CA LEU A 392 38.10 -13.10 21.24
C LEU A 392 37.64 -14.49 21.68
N LYS A 393 36.83 -14.54 22.74
CA LYS A 393 36.27 -15.79 23.30
C LYS A 393 34.74 -15.89 23.21
N GLY A 394 34.07 -14.82 22.78
CA GLY A 394 32.63 -14.75 22.59
C GLY A 394 32.00 -13.63 23.40
N LEU A 395 31.31 -12.72 22.72
CA LEU A 395 30.44 -11.73 23.36
C LEU A 395 29.08 -12.34 23.71
N SER A 396 28.42 -11.76 24.71
CA SER A 396 27.11 -12.13 25.22
C SER A 396 26.33 -10.86 25.56
N PHE A 397 25.06 -11.02 25.87
CA PHE A 397 24.11 -9.96 26.16
C PHE A 397 23.62 -10.06 27.60
N ALA A 398 23.27 -8.93 28.19
CA ALA A 398 22.70 -8.88 29.54
C ALA A 398 21.27 -9.44 29.56
N ASP A 399 20.85 -9.94 30.73
CA ASP A 399 19.52 -10.52 30.91
C ASP A 399 18.44 -9.45 30.77
N GLY A 400 17.37 -9.77 30.03
CA GLY A 400 16.31 -8.85 29.66
C GLY A 400 16.70 -7.78 28.64
N GLY A 401 17.87 -7.90 27.98
CA GLY A 401 18.35 -6.92 27.02
C GLY A 401 17.54 -6.90 25.72
N VAL A 402 17.34 -5.69 25.19
CA VAL A 402 16.66 -5.45 23.90
C VAL A 402 17.61 -4.65 23.00
N TYR A 403 18.06 -5.27 21.92
CA TYR A 403 19.09 -4.72 21.05
C TYR A 403 18.55 -4.56 19.63
N GLU A 404 18.67 -3.36 19.07
CA GLU A 404 18.25 -3.06 17.71
C GLU A 404 19.29 -3.60 16.71
N THR A 405 20.56 -3.20 16.81
CA THR A 405 21.62 -3.69 15.92
C THR A 405 22.90 -4.00 16.68
N ILE A 406 23.44 -5.20 16.48
CA ILE A 406 24.77 -5.62 16.92
C ILE A 406 25.55 -6.02 15.67
N GLU A 407 26.58 -5.27 15.33
CA GLU A 407 27.31 -5.45 14.08
C GLU A 407 28.82 -5.56 14.29
N PHE A 408 29.43 -6.51 13.59
CA PHE A 408 30.87 -6.64 13.43
C PHE A 408 31.20 -6.33 11.97
N TYR A 409 31.91 -5.24 11.73
CA TYR A 409 32.22 -4.76 10.38
C TYR A 409 33.72 -4.61 10.15
N ASN A 410 34.22 -5.25 9.10
CA ASN A 410 35.60 -5.11 8.62
C ASN A 410 36.69 -5.50 9.64
N LEU A 411 36.53 -6.66 10.27
CA LEU A 411 37.43 -7.15 11.32
C LEU A 411 38.07 -8.48 10.91
N TYR A 412 39.28 -8.74 11.41
CA TYR A 412 39.86 -10.07 11.45
C TYR A 412 39.63 -10.66 12.84
N LEU A 413 38.65 -11.56 12.96
CA LEU A 413 38.22 -12.18 14.21
C LEU A 413 38.82 -13.58 14.32
N HIS A 414 39.59 -13.86 15.37
CA HIS A 414 40.25 -15.16 15.49
C HIS A 414 40.49 -15.63 16.92
N HIS A 415 41.01 -16.85 17.00
CA HIS A 415 41.61 -17.41 18.20
C HIS A 415 42.78 -18.33 17.83
N ASP A 416 43.61 -18.74 18.79
CA ASP A 416 44.78 -19.61 18.49
C ASP A 416 44.39 -21.02 18.01
N LYS A 417 43.18 -21.46 18.39
CA LYS A 417 42.61 -22.79 18.18
C LYS A 417 41.09 -22.66 18.20
N ASN A 418 40.39 -23.56 17.54
CA ASN A 418 38.93 -23.61 17.49
C ASN A 418 38.28 -24.31 18.72
N ASP A 419 38.79 -24.07 19.93
CA ASP A 419 38.28 -24.65 21.18
C ASP A 419 37.66 -23.61 22.14
N ASN A 420 36.38 -23.79 22.48
CA ASN A 420 35.68 -22.99 23.49
C ASN A 420 35.74 -21.47 23.27
N ASN A 421 35.67 -21.04 22.00
CA ASN A 421 35.63 -19.64 21.59
C ASN A 421 34.60 -19.45 20.47
N PHE A 422 34.08 -18.22 20.40
CA PHE A 422 33.03 -17.83 19.46
C PHE A 422 33.16 -16.35 19.13
N VAL A 423 32.47 -15.88 18.09
CA VAL A 423 32.25 -14.43 17.91
C VAL A 423 31.21 -13.96 18.93
N VAL A 424 30.06 -14.64 18.95
CA VAL A 424 29.02 -14.50 19.97
C VAL A 424 28.80 -15.85 20.65
N TYR A 425 28.92 -15.84 21.97
CA TYR A 425 28.55 -16.96 22.84
C TYR A 425 27.57 -16.50 23.91
N HIS A 426 26.29 -16.48 23.54
CA HIS A 426 25.24 -16.08 24.45
C HIS A 426 24.71 -17.27 25.25
N GLN A 427 24.76 -17.16 26.58
CA GLN A 427 24.30 -18.24 27.45
C GLN A 427 23.67 -17.75 28.75
N ASN A 428 22.65 -18.47 29.22
CA ASN A 428 21.97 -18.34 30.51
C ASN A 428 21.23 -17.00 30.79
N ASN A 429 21.36 -16.02 29.89
CA ASN A 429 20.64 -14.75 29.94
C ASN A 429 19.59 -14.74 28.84
N ASN A 430 18.51 -13.99 29.03
CA ASN A 430 17.47 -13.78 28.04
C ASN A 430 17.69 -12.44 27.33
N ALA A 431 17.43 -12.38 26.02
CA ALA A 431 17.56 -11.15 25.25
C ALA A 431 16.73 -11.19 23.97
N THR A 432 16.43 -10.03 23.40
CA THR A 432 15.93 -9.91 22.03
C THR A 432 16.88 -9.06 21.20
N ILE A 433 17.17 -9.52 20.00
CA ILE A 433 18.08 -8.85 19.05
C ILE A 433 17.33 -8.70 17.74
N GLN A 434 17.18 -7.48 17.25
CA GLN A 434 16.55 -7.25 15.96
C GLN A 434 17.52 -7.61 14.83
N ASN A 435 18.76 -7.08 14.84
CA ASN A 435 19.78 -7.41 13.84
C ASN A 435 21.11 -7.82 14.50
N LEU A 436 21.62 -9.00 14.17
CA LEU A 436 22.97 -9.47 14.50
C LEU A 436 23.74 -9.72 13.21
N ILE A 437 24.77 -8.91 12.95
CA ILE A 437 25.40 -8.81 11.63
C ILE A 437 26.91 -9.05 11.77
N LEU A 438 27.44 -9.92 10.91
CA LEU A 438 28.87 -10.03 10.63
C LEU A 438 29.08 -9.70 9.15
N GLU A 439 29.76 -8.59 8.87
CA GLU A 439 29.91 -8.09 7.51
C GLU A 439 31.36 -7.73 7.18
N SER A 440 31.81 -8.09 5.97
CA SER A 440 33.16 -7.75 5.49
C SER A 440 34.29 -8.25 6.41
N CYS A 441 34.08 -9.30 7.20
CA CYS A 441 35.05 -9.81 8.17
C CYS A 441 35.84 -11.02 7.65
N LYS A 442 37.07 -11.19 8.13
CA LYS A 442 37.76 -12.49 8.11
C LYS A 442 37.55 -13.17 9.46
N VAL A 443 37.18 -14.45 9.48
CA VAL A 443 37.06 -15.25 10.70
C VAL A 443 37.94 -16.48 10.58
N ASP A 444 38.82 -16.71 11.55
CA ASP A 444 39.74 -17.86 11.52
C ASP A 444 39.84 -18.57 12.88
N LYS A 445 39.96 -19.91 12.84
CA LYS A 445 40.22 -20.76 14.02
C LYS A 445 39.22 -20.54 15.17
N ILE A 446 37.94 -20.31 14.85
CA ILE A 446 36.88 -20.12 15.85
C ILE A 446 35.99 -21.37 15.95
N ARG A 447 35.53 -21.79 17.14
CA ARG A 447 34.68 -22.99 17.28
C ARG A 447 33.28 -22.83 16.68
N GLY A 448 32.74 -21.62 16.71
CA GLY A 448 31.55 -21.24 15.98
C GLY A 448 31.30 -19.73 16.02
N ILE A 449 30.54 -19.18 15.08
CA ILE A 449 30.36 -17.73 14.98
C ILE A 449 29.28 -17.27 15.97
N PHE A 450 28.03 -17.66 15.76
CA PHE A 450 26.90 -17.28 16.60
C PHE A 450 26.32 -18.48 17.32
N ARG A 451 26.62 -18.61 18.62
CA ARG A 451 26.13 -19.70 19.45
C ARG A 451 25.28 -19.20 20.61
N PHE A 452 24.07 -19.73 20.69
CA PHE A 452 23.07 -19.43 21.70
C PHE A 452 22.67 -20.69 22.46
N LYS A 453 22.82 -20.67 23.78
CA LYS A 453 22.66 -21.87 24.62
C LYS A 453 22.01 -21.53 25.95
N ASN A 454 20.99 -22.28 26.36
CA ASN A 454 20.32 -22.08 27.66
C ASN A 454 19.80 -20.63 27.85
N ALA A 455 19.39 -19.97 26.77
CA ALA A 455 18.88 -18.61 26.74
C ALA A 455 17.47 -18.64 26.13
N THR A 456 16.57 -17.79 26.62
CA THR A 456 15.25 -17.58 26.01
C THR A 456 15.21 -16.21 25.37
N GLY A 457 14.76 -16.13 24.13
CA GLY A 457 14.88 -14.91 23.36
C GLY A 457 14.81 -15.14 21.87
N SER A 458 15.09 -14.08 21.11
CA SER A 458 15.09 -14.16 19.66
C SER A 458 16.17 -13.28 19.04
N CYS A 459 16.68 -13.71 17.88
CA CYS A 459 17.33 -12.86 16.90
C CYS A 459 16.44 -12.82 15.66
N ASN A 460 15.97 -11.63 15.28
CA ASN A 460 15.06 -11.50 14.13
C ASN A 460 15.83 -11.68 12.81
N ASN A 461 16.91 -10.92 12.62
CA ASN A 461 17.81 -11.03 11.48
C ASN A 461 19.23 -11.37 11.92
N CYS A 462 19.71 -12.54 11.54
CA CYS A 462 21.05 -13.02 11.86
C CYS A 462 21.83 -13.22 10.54
N ILE A 463 22.73 -12.28 10.24
CA ILE A 463 23.29 -12.07 8.89
C ILE A 463 24.81 -12.25 8.91
N ILE A 464 25.31 -13.02 7.95
CA ILE A 464 26.73 -13.10 7.59
C ILE A 464 26.84 -12.72 6.11
N ASN A 465 27.49 -11.58 5.82
CA ASN A 465 27.62 -11.06 4.46
C ASN A 465 29.06 -10.69 4.13
N ASN A 466 29.52 -11.00 2.92
CA ASN A 466 30.84 -10.58 2.43
C ASN A 466 32.01 -11.02 3.34
N CYS A 467 31.95 -12.22 3.93
CA CYS A 467 32.96 -12.70 4.89
C CYS A 467 33.88 -13.76 4.30
N LEU A 468 35.13 -13.81 4.77
CA LEU A 468 36.05 -14.94 4.54
C LEU A 468 36.12 -15.74 5.83
N ILE A 469 35.65 -16.98 5.81
CA ILE A 469 35.49 -17.79 7.01
C ILE A 469 36.31 -19.05 6.84
N GLU A 470 37.23 -19.28 7.78
CA GLU A 470 38.22 -20.33 7.72
C GLU A 470 38.27 -21.08 9.05
N ASN A 471 38.50 -22.39 8.96
CA ASN A 471 38.84 -23.23 10.10
C ASN A 471 37.84 -23.16 11.27
N ILE A 472 36.54 -23.13 10.96
CA ILE A 472 35.44 -23.08 11.92
C ILE A 472 35.14 -24.47 12.49
N GLY A 473 35.11 -24.54 13.82
CA GLY A 473 34.87 -25.78 14.55
C GLY A 473 33.40 -26.24 14.58
N SER A 474 33.13 -27.10 15.57
CA SER A 474 31.96 -28.00 15.59
C SER A 474 30.58 -27.35 15.67
N TYR A 475 30.52 -26.03 15.89
CA TYR A 475 29.27 -25.28 15.99
C TYR A 475 28.97 -24.40 14.76
N GLY A 476 29.88 -24.36 13.78
CA GLY A 476 29.61 -23.69 12.51
C GLY A 476 29.31 -22.20 12.65
N LEU A 477 28.44 -21.72 11.78
CA LEU A 477 28.11 -20.31 11.67
C LEU A 477 26.99 -19.94 12.64
N PHE A 478 25.94 -20.76 12.69
CA PHE A 478 24.74 -20.53 13.51
C PHE A 478 24.43 -21.77 14.34
N ALA A 479 24.35 -21.61 15.67
CA ALA A 479 24.08 -22.71 16.58
C ALA A 479 23.09 -22.34 17.68
N THR A 480 21.97 -23.05 17.75
CA THR A 480 21.13 -23.12 18.96
C THR A 480 21.31 -24.48 19.64
N ALA A 481 21.20 -24.51 20.97
CA ALA A 481 21.27 -25.74 21.75
C ALA A 481 20.30 -25.71 22.93
N GLU A 482 19.62 -26.83 23.18
CA GLU A 482 18.77 -27.01 24.36
C GLU A 482 19.51 -27.70 25.50
N ALA A 483 19.57 -27.01 26.64
CA ALA A 483 19.18 -27.58 27.92
C ALA A 483 18.75 -26.43 28.85
N LYS A 484 17.47 -26.01 28.74
CA LYS A 484 16.67 -25.06 29.58
C LYS A 484 16.21 -23.71 28.97
N GLY A 485 16.45 -23.40 27.69
CA GLY A 485 16.01 -22.13 27.08
C GLY A 485 15.52 -22.30 25.63
N THR A 486 14.68 -21.37 25.16
CA THR A 486 14.03 -21.40 23.84
C THR A 486 14.52 -20.22 22.98
N TRP A 487 15.79 -20.25 22.56
CA TRP A 487 16.32 -19.23 21.66
C TRP A 487 15.83 -19.45 20.23
N ILE A 488 15.42 -18.36 19.58
CA ILE A 488 14.80 -18.38 18.26
C ILE A 488 15.63 -17.58 17.27
N PHE A 489 15.90 -18.16 16.10
CA PHE A 489 16.39 -17.44 14.94
C PHE A 489 15.26 -17.36 13.92
N ASN A 490 14.76 -16.17 13.61
CA ASN A 490 13.68 -16.03 12.63
C ASN A 490 14.25 -16.10 11.20
N ASN A 491 15.09 -15.13 10.84
CA ASN A 491 15.71 -15.00 9.53
C ASN A 491 17.22 -15.11 9.64
N VAL A 492 17.80 -16.09 8.96
CA VAL A 492 19.24 -16.34 8.88
C VAL A 492 19.69 -16.15 7.44
N VAL A 493 20.76 -15.39 7.23
CA VAL A 493 21.24 -15.04 5.89
C VAL A 493 22.75 -15.26 5.82
N LEU A 494 23.19 -15.99 4.79
CA LEU A 494 24.59 -16.17 4.44
C LEU A 494 24.79 -15.76 2.98
N THR A 495 25.48 -14.64 2.75
CA THR A 495 25.63 -14.09 1.39
C THR A 495 27.04 -13.63 1.08
N ASN A 496 27.40 -13.69 -0.21
CA ASN A 496 28.66 -13.15 -0.74
C ASN A 496 29.90 -13.64 0.01
N SER A 497 29.87 -14.86 0.54
CA SER A 497 30.84 -15.33 1.53
C SER A 497 31.54 -16.60 1.08
N THR A 498 32.80 -16.73 1.51
CA THR A 498 33.61 -17.92 1.28
C THR A 498 33.81 -18.63 2.61
N ILE A 499 33.51 -19.92 2.64
CA ILE A 499 33.76 -20.81 3.78
C ILE A 499 34.77 -21.85 3.35
N ASN A 500 35.93 -21.90 4.02
CA ASN A 500 37.00 -22.85 3.73
C ASN A 500 37.41 -23.60 5.00
N GLU A 501 36.98 -24.85 5.08
CA GLU A 501 37.26 -25.72 6.21
C GLU A 501 38.42 -26.70 5.95
N SER A 502 39.15 -26.57 4.85
CA SER A 502 40.20 -27.54 4.48
C SER A 502 41.32 -27.69 5.51
N GLY A 503 41.55 -26.68 6.37
CA GLY A 503 42.65 -26.64 7.34
C GLY A 503 42.36 -27.22 8.74
N ILE A 504 41.17 -27.78 9.00
CA ILE A 504 40.82 -28.33 10.33
C ILE A 504 40.65 -29.85 10.35
N ASP A 505 40.95 -30.44 11.51
CA ASP A 505 40.78 -31.87 11.78
C ASP A 505 39.33 -32.33 11.62
N LEU A 506 39.13 -33.53 11.08
CA LEU A 506 37.82 -34.12 10.82
C LEU A 506 36.89 -34.10 12.06
N LEU A 507 37.44 -34.40 13.24
CA LEU A 507 36.69 -34.46 14.50
C LEU A 507 36.18 -33.10 14.99
N GLN A 508 36.71 -32.01 14.44
CA GLN A 508 36.35 -30.64 14.83
C GLN A 508 35.30 -30.02 13.91
N LYS A 509 35.03 -30.64 12.74
CA LYS A 509 34.09 -30.11 11.76
C LYS A 509 32.64 -30.24 12.24
N GLY A 510 31.82 -29.25 11.92
CA GLY A 510 30.40 -29.21 12.21
C GLY A 510 29.57 -28.82 10.98
N PRO A 511 28.24 -28.76 11.13
CA PRO A 511 27.39 -28.15 10.12
C PRO A 511 27.53 -26.63 10.12
N LEU A 512 27.16 -25.96 9.02
CA LEU A 512 27.12 -24.50 8.99
C LEU A 512 25.99 -23.95 9.87
N LEU A 513 24.84 -24.63 9.87
CA LEU A 513 23.72 -24.33 10.77
C LEU A 513 23.38 -25.56 11.61
N LYS A 514 23.32 -25.37 12.92
CA LYS A 514 22.84 -26.35 13.89
C LYS A 514 21.72 -25.75 14.72
N THR A 515 20.55 -26.39 14.76
CA THR A 515 19.44 -25.89 15.57
C THR A 515 18.71 -27.00 16.31
N GLN A 516 18.02 -26.61 17.38
CA GLN A 516 17.08 -27.43 18.15
C GLN A 516 15.76 -26.69 18.43
N GLN A 517 15.52 -25.53 17.80
CA GLN A 517 14.34 -24.70 18.07
C GLN A 517 13.07 -25.26 17.43
N ASP A 518 11.89 -25.11 18.06
CA ASP A 518 10.62 -25.62 17.52
C ASP A 518 9.97 -24.73 16.45
N GLN A 519 10.33 -23.45 16.40
CA GLN A 519 9.84 -22.52 15.39
C GLN A 519 10.67 -22.62 14.11
N SER A 520 10.03 -22.41 12.96
CA SER A 520 10.74 -22.53 11.68
C SER A 520 11.75 -21.40 11.49
N ILE A 521 12.98 -21.74 11.13
CA ILE A 521 13.98 -20.78 10.65
C ILE A 521 13.78 -20.58 9.14
N SER A 522 13.82 -19.33 8.68
CA SER A 522 14.08 -19.01 7.27
C SER A 522 15.59 -18.87 7.06
N PHE A 523 16.20 -19.72 6.24
CA PHE A 523 17.62 -19.65 5.91
C PHE A 523 17.83 -19.36 4.42
N GLU A 524 18.53 -18.26 4.14
CA GLU A 524 18.98 -17.90 2.80
C GLU A 524 20.49 -18.10 2.65
N ILE A 525 20.90 -18.77 1.57
CA ILE A 525 22.29 -18.87 1.13
C ILE A 525 22.35 -18.35 -0.31
N ASN A 526 23.07 -17.27 -0.58
CA ASN A 526 23.22 -16.76 -1.94
C ASN A 526 24.66 -16.32 -2.23
N GLN A 527 25.14 -16.60 -3.43
CA GLN A 527 26.41 -16.08 -3.92
C GLN A 527 27.61 -16.49 -3.05
N CYS A 528 27.66 -17.76 -2.63
CA CYS A 528 28.66 -18.27 -1.68
C CYS A 528 29.55 -19.36 -2.29
N THR A 529 30.80 -19.43 -1.82
CA THR A 529 31.72 -20.54 -2.12
C THR A 529 31.98 -21.33 -0.85
N ILE A 530 31.62 -22.62 -0.83
CA ILE A 530 31.68 -23.47 0.36
C ILE A 530 32.58 -24.67 0.09
N TYR A 531 33.69 -24.77 0.84
CA TYR A 531 34.74 -25.75 0.62
C TYR A 531 35.18 -26.45 1.92
N GLY A 532 35.51 -27.73 1.85
CA GLY A 532 36.16 -28.42 2.97
C GLY A 532 35.24 -29.13 3.97
N LEU A 533 33.94 -29.26 3.70
CA LEU A 533 32.96 -29.83 4.63
C LEU A 533 33.13 -31.34 4.86
N ALA A 534 32.60 -31.84 5.98
CA ALA A 534 32.69 -33.27 6.34
C ALA A 534 31.41 -33.91 6.89
N TYR A 535 30.33 -33.16 7.04
CA TYR A 535 29.12 -33.68 7.68
C TYR A 535 27.83 -33.29 6.95
N THR A 536 27.26 -32.12 7.24
CA THR A 536 26.05 -31.61 6.56
C THR A 536 26.11 -30.09 6.51
N ILE A 537 25.39 -29.44 5.60
CA ILE A 537 25.24 -27.97 5.65
C ILE A 537 24.35 -27.60 6.84
N ILE A 538 23.24 -28.31 6.96
CA ILE A 538 22.17 -28.02 7.92
C ILE A 538 21.92 -29.25 8.77
N ASN A 539 22.05 -29.08 10.09
CA ASN A 539 21.53 -30.00 11.08
C ASN A 539 20.39 -29.33 11.84
N SER A 540 19.18 -29.56 11.36
CA SER A 540 17.93 -29.06 11.95
C SER A 540 17.52 -29.79 13.22
N GLY A 541 18.13 -30.93 13.58
CA GLY A 541 17.70 -31.72 14.73
C GLY A 541 16.25 -32.23 14.61
N ASN A 542 15.77 -32.49 13.40
CA ASN A 542 14.37 -32.82 13.08
C ASN A 542 13.36 -31.70 13.41
N LYS A 543 13.83 -30.45 13.45
CA LYS A 543 13.01 -29.26 13.64
C LYS A 543 12.72 -28.55 12.32
N PRO A 544 11.61 -27.79 12.23
CA PRO A 544 11.25 -27.09 11.00
C PRO A 544 12.31 -26.06 10.61
N LEU A 545 12.71 -26.08 9.35
CA LEU A 545 13.58 -25.09 8.71
C LEU A 545 13.22 -24.98 7.24
N THR A 546 13.20 -23.77 6.69
CA THR A 546 13.05 -23.53 5.26
C THR A 546 14.35 -22.98 4.69
N LEU A 547 14.79 -23.51 3.55
CA LEU A 547 16.02 -23.11 2.85
C LEU A 547 15.67 -22.52 1.48
N ASN A 548 16.20 -21.34 1.19
CA ASN A 548 16.38 -20.83 -0.17
C ASN A 548 17.89 -20.78 -0.45
N ILE A 549 18.33 -21.41 -1.52
CA ILE A 549 19.75 -21.40 -1.91
C ILE A 549 19.93 -21.03 -3.37
N SER A 550 20.85 -20.11 -3.66
CA SER A 550 21.15 -19.72 -5.04
C SER A 550 22.62 -19.36 -5.28
N ASN A 551 23.03 -19.45 -6.56
CA ASN A 551 24.33 -18.99 -7.07
C ASN A 551 25.53 -19.46 -6.22
N THR A 552 25.51 -20.70 -5.75
CA THR A 552 26.45 -21.22 -4.74
C THR A 552 27.27 -22.37 -5.31
N LEU A 553 28.58 -22.35 -5.03
CA LEU A 553 29.52 -23.40 -5.45
C LEU A 553 30.01 -24.20 -4.25
N PHE A 554 29.98 -25.52 -4.38
CA PHE A 554 30.46 -26.47 -3.36
C PHE A 554 31.65 -27.29 -3.85
N GLY A 555 32.59 -27.60 -2.94
CA GLY A 555 33.61 -28.60 -3.19
C GLY A 555 34.47 -28.99 -1.99
N GLY A 556 35.48 -29.81 -2.24
CA GLY A 556 36.46 -30.20 -1.22
C GLY A 556 35.88 -30.96 -0.04
N PHE A 557 34.82 -31.75 -0.25
CA PHE A 557 34.27 -32.58 0.82
C PHE A 557 35.32 -33.57 1.28
N GLN A 558 35.42 -33.75 2.59
CA GLN A 558 36.46 -34.58 3.19
C GLN A 558 36.36 -36.02 2.68
N SER A 559 37.49 -36.54 2.19
CA SER A 559 37.58 -37.88 1.62
C SER A 559 37.07 -38.95 2.61
N GLY A 560 36.25 -39.87 2.09
CA GLY A 560 35.63 -40.93 2.88
C GLY A 560 34.49 -40.48 3.79
N GLN A 561 34.10 -39.20 3.77
CA GLN A 561 32.93 -38.72 4.49
C GLN A 561 31.69 -38.67 3.61
N ALA A 562 30.57 -39.03 4.22
CA ALA A 562 29.26 -39.05 3.62
C ALA A 562 28.58 -37.69 3.89
N VAL A 563 28.87 -36.70 3.04
CA VAL A 563 28.34 -35.34 3.24
C VAL A 563 26.91 -35.25 2.71
N LYS A 564 25.99 -34.77 3.54
CA LYS A 564 24.59 -34.50 3.16
C LYS A 564 24.40 -33.01 2.89
N GLY A 565 23.43 -32.65 2.04
CA GLY A 565 23.03 -31.24 1.94
C GLY A 565 22.36 -30.77 3.22
N TYR A 566 21.38 -31.53 3.72
CA TYR A 566 20.66 -31.22 4.95
C TYR A 566 20.16 -32.50 5.65
N GLU A 567 19.87 -32.39 6.94
CA GLU A 567 19.19 -33.41 7.75
C GLU A 567 17.67 -33.18 7.78
N ASP A 568 16.91 -34.16 8.27
CA ASP A 568 15.44 -34.13 8.33
C ASP A 568 14.90 -32.90 9.10
N GLY A 569 13.72 -32.42 8.71
CA GLY A 569 13.10 -31.19 9.22
C GLY A 569 13.35 -29.95 8.34
N THR A 570 14.31 -30.02 7.42
CA THR A 570 14.58 -28.97 6.44
C THR A 570 13.71 -29.14 5.18
N THR A 571 13.04 -28.07 4.77
CA THR A 571 12.30 -27.93 3.50
C THR A 571 13.08 -26.99 2.58
N VAL A 572 13.47 -27.46 1.41
CA VAL A 572 14.12 -26.61 0.39
C VAL A 572 13.03 -25.98 -0.48
N ASN A 573 12.85 -24.67 -0.35
CA ASN A 573 11.85 -23.92 -1.10
C ASN A 573 12.35 -23.58 -2.51
N SER A 574 13.63 -23.20 -2.62
CA SER A 574 14.29 -22.95 -3.90
C SER A 574 15.74 -23.42 -3.90
N SER A 575 16.19 -23.88 -5.07
CA SER A 575 17.58 -24.19 -5.38
C SER A 575 17.86 -23.77 -6.82
N GLU A 576 18.59 -22.68 -7.00
CA GLU A 576 18.83 -22.06 -8.31
C GLU A 576 20.32 -21.83 -8.53
N ASN A 577 20.88 -22.33 -9.64
CA ASN A 577 22.31 -22.16 -9.94
C ASN A 577 23.25 -22.64 -8.81
N VAL A 578 22.94 -23.82 -8.27
CA VAL A 578 23.72 -24.44 -7.20
C VAL A 578 24.50 -25.61 -7.78
N TYR A 579 25.82 -25.59 -7.62
CA TYR A 579 26.70 -26.58 -8.24
C TYR A 579 27.67 -27.19 -7.23
N THR A 580 27.90 -28.49 -7.35
CA THR A 580 28.88 -29.25 -6.56
C THR A 580 29.86 -29.95 -7.49
N VAL A 581 31.14 -29.95 -7.18
CA VAL A 581 32.18 -30.59 -8.01
C VAL A 581 32.15 -32.12 -7.94
N SER A 582 32.62 -32.79 -9.00
CA SER A 582 32.48 -34.24 -9.23
C SER A 582 33.18 -35.12 -8.20
N ASP A 583 34.27 -34.61 -7.60
CA ASP A 583 35.09 -35.27 -6.58
C ASP A 583 34.61 -34.95 -5.16
N SER A 584 33.47 -34.26 -5.02
CA SER A 584 32.83 -33.96 -3.73
C SER A 584 31.30 -34.03 -3.82
N PRO A 585 30.70 -35.12 -4.33
CA PRO A 585 29.25 -35.19 -4.46
C PRO A 585 28.59 -35.29 -3.08
N PHE A 586 27.40 -34.68 -2.95
CA PHE A 586 26.52 -34.98 -1.82
C PHE A 586 26.09 -36.45 -1.88
N GLN A 587 26.16 -37.14 -0.75
CA GLN A 587 25.70 -38.54 -0.64
C GLN A 587 24.17 -38.63 -0.72
N SER A 588 23.48 -37.69 -0.09
CA SER A 588 22.02 -37.60 -0.07
C SER A 588 21.58 -36.16 0.14
N ASN A 589 20.31 -35.87 -0.15
CA ASN A 589 19.72 -34.54 0.00
C ASN A 589 20.55 -33.47 -0.72
N ALA A 590 20.93 -33.74 -1.97
CA ALA A 590 21.74 -32.83 -2.76
C ALA A 590 21.02 -31.49 -2.93
N LEU A 591 21.78 -30.39 -2.82
CA LEU A 591 21.25 -29.03 -2.90
C LEU A 591 21.30 -28.44 -4.31
N GLY A 592 21.82 -29.16 -5.31
CA GLY A 592 22.03 -28.65 -6.66
C GLY A 592 22.62 -29.70 -7.61
N GLU A 593 23.07 -29.26 -8.78
CA GLU A 593 23.68 -30.12 -9.79
C GLU A 593 25.09 -30.57 -9.36
N CYS A 594 25.38 -31.85 -9.52
CA CYS A 594 26.74 -32.37 -9.42
C CYS A 594 27.41 -32.29 -10.80
N LEU A 595 28.45 -31.47 -10.90
CA LEU A 595 29.22 -31.27 -12.13
C LEU A 595 30.02 -32.52 -12.48
N THR A 596 30.46 -32.59 -13.74
CA THR A 596 31.45 -33.58 -14.21
C THR A 596 32.90 -33.11 -14.02
N ILE A 597 33.08 -31.92 -13.45
CA ILE A 597 34.36 -31.22 -13.29
C ILE A 597 34.84 -31.35 -11.84
N THR A 598 36.12 -31.61 -11.63
CA THR A 598 36.73 -31.72 -10.30
C THR A 598 36.92 -30.35 -9.64
N GLY A 599 37.07 -30.31 -8.31
CA GLY A 599 37.41 -29.08 -7.59
C GLY A 599 38.70 -28.42 -8.08
N ALA A 600 39.71 -29.21 -8.40
CA ALA A 600 40.98 -28.72 -8.92
C ALA A 600 40.88 -28.12 -10.34
N ASP A 601 39.92 -28.58 -11.14
CA ASP A 601 39.66 -28.07 -12.48
C ASP A 601 38.72 -26.86 -12.48
N LEU A 602 37.81 -26.77 -11.51
CA LEU A 602 36.91 -25.63 -11.36
C LEU A 602 37.62 -24.41 -10.74
N PHE A 603 38.36 -24.60 -9.65
CA PHE A 603 39.00 -23.55 -8.87
C PHE A 603 40.52 -23.47 -9.11
N ASN A 604 41.14 -22.30 -8.92
CA ASN A 604 42.58 -22.08 -9.11
C ASN A 604 43.47 -22.94 -8.21
N ALA A 605 43.39 -22.72 -6.90
CA ALA A 605 44.16 -23.45 -5.90
C ALA A 605 43.37 -23.55 -4.58
N PRO A 606 42.23 -24.25 -4.54
CA PRO A 606 41.31 -24.21 -3.40
C PRO A 606 41.86 -24.89 -2.13
N ALA A 607 42.93 -25.68 -2.24
CA ALA A 607 43.53 -26.44 -1.14
C ALA A 607 44.74 -25.75 -0.47
N THR A 608 45.13 -24.55 -0.91
CA THR A 608 46.22 -23.80 -0.26
C THR A 608 45.74 -23.19 1.06
N THR A 609 46.69 -22.77 1.91
CA THR A 609 46.38 -21.86 3.02
C THR A 609 45.64 -20.64 2.47
N ASP A 610 44.56 -20.22 3.14
CA ASP A 610 43.59 -19.20 2.72
C ASP A 610 42.72 -19.54 1.49
N GLY A 611 43.13 -20.52 0.67
CA GLY A 611 42.42 -21.02 -0.52
C GLY A 611 42.29 -20.01 -1.66
N ASP A 612 42.60 -20.40 -2.89
CA ASP A 612 42.29 -19.60 -4.09
C ASP A 612 41.11 -20.21 -4.84
N PHE A 613 39.96 -19.55 -4.72
CA PHE A 613 38.69 -19.98 -5.30
C PHE A 613 38.35 -19.25 -6.60
N THR A 614 39.31 -18.60 -7.27
CA THR A 614 39.09 -18.05 -8.61
C THR A 614 38.62 -19.17 -9.54
N VAL A 615 37.48 -18.95 -10.20
CA VAL A 615 36.83 -19.92 -11.06
C VAL A 615 37.47 -19.87 -12.44
N LYS A 616 38.01 -21.01 -12.88
CA LYS A 616 38.73 -21.15 -14.17
C LYS A 616 37.80 -21.15 -15.37
N ILE A 617 36.55 -21.58 -15.18
CA ILE A 617 35.61 -21.88 -16.26
C ILE A 617 34.58 -20.76 -16.36
N ASP A 618 34.57 -20.07 -17.50
CA ASP A 618 33.78 -18.84 -17.70
C ASP A 618 32.29 -18.99 -17.39
N THR A 619 31.67 -20.11 -17.78
CA THR A 619 30.25 -20.40 -17.52
C THR A 619 29.89 -20.34 -16.03
N TYR A 620 30.84 -20.65 -15.13
CA TYR A 620 30.59 -20.70 -13.68
C TYR A 620 31.11 -19.48 -12.92
N LYS A 621 31.77 -18.51 -13.58
CA LYS A 621 32.36 -17.32 -12.92
C LYS A 621 31.32 -16.44 -12.21
N THR A 622 30.10 -16.39 -12.75
CA THR A 622 29.00 -15.61 -12.17
C THR A 622 28.40 -16.22 -10.90
N TYR A 623 28.81 -17.43 -10.52
CA TYR A 623 28.36 -18.13 -9.32
C TYR A 623 29.46 -18.17 -8.26
N GLY A 624 29.06 -18.51 -7.04
CA GLY A 624 29.93 -18.47 -5.87
C GLY A 624 30.24 -17.05 -5.44
N ASP A 625 31.14 -16.93 -4.48
CA ASP A 625 31.57 -15.64 -3.95
C ASP A 625 32.32 -14.82 -5.02
N GLN A 626 31.72 -13.70 -5.41
CA GLN A 626 32.21 -12.87 -6.51
C GLN A 626 33.51 -12.15 -6.22
N ARG A 627 34.02 -12.18 -4.98
CA ARG A 627 35.35 -11.63 -4.68
C ARG A 627 36.48 -12.28 -5.49
N TRP A 628 36.28 -13.53 -5.91
CA TRP A 628 37.28 -14.33 -6.62
C TRP A 628 37.27 -14.16 -8.14
N ASN A 629 36.21 -13.54 -8.71
CA ASN A 629 35.92 -13.54 -10.15
C ASN A 629 35.71 -12.13 -10.72
N LYS A 630 36.38 -11.13 -10.13
CA LYS A 630 36.28 -9.72 -10.55
C LYS A 630 36.96 -9.42 -11.87
#